data_AF-A0A1C4C936-F1
#
_entry.id   AF-A0A1C4C936-F1
#
_cell.length_a   1.000
_cell.length_b   1.000
_cell.length_c   1.000
_cell.angle_alpha   90.00
_cell.angle_beta   90.00
_cell.angle_gamma   90.00
#
_symmetry.space_group_name_H-M   'P 1'
#
loop_
_entity.id
_entity.type
_entity.pdbx_description
1 polymer ?
#
loop_
_entity_poly.entity_id
_entity_poly.type
_entity_poly.pdbx_seq_one_letter_code
_entity_poly.pdbx_strand_id
1 'polypeptide(L)' 'MLDNPMVMHNGYGKADPQEQMIDHPVEDVLGNEILPGDELLIAPDGEVVLKDNILDYMITQLGFEKKTAGE' A
#
# COMPACT_ATOMS: atom_id res chain seq x y z
N MET A 1 -32.09 24.09 -14.52
CA MET A 1 -32.43 22.69 -14.86
C MET A 1 -32.12 22.50 -16.32
N LEU A 2 -31.39 21.44 -16.67
CA LEU A 2 -31.06 21.11 -18.05
C LEU A 2 -32.11 20.09 -18.51
N ASP A 3 -33.06 20.51 -19.35
CA ASP A 3 -34.08 19.61 -19.89
C ASP A 3 -33.55 18.95 -21.16
N ASN A 4 -33.22 17.66 -21.07
CA ASN A 4 -32.86 16.87 -22.24
C ASN A 4 -34.13 16.20 -22.81
N PRO A 5 -34.55 16.52 -24.04
CA PRO A 5 -35.78 15.99 -24.64
C PRO A 5 -35.70 14.51 -25.02
N MET A 6 -34.51 13.89 -24.96
CA MET A 6 -34.29 12.46 -25.16
C MET A 6 -33.19 11.96 -24.20
N VAL A 7 -33.30 10.72 -23.73
CA VAL A 7 -32.27 10.07 -22.89
C VAL A 7 -31.02 9.83 -23.75
N MET A 8 -30.03 10.72 -23.61
CA MET A 8 -28.72 10.55 -24.22
C MET A 8 -27.82 9.81 -23.24
N HIS A 9 -27.12 8.76 -23.70
CA HIS A 9 -26.07 8.12 -22.91
C HIS A 9 -24.84 9.04 -22.89
N ASN A 10 -24.88 10.08 -22.04
CA ASN A 10 -23.74 10.96 -21.84
C ASN A 10 -22.66 10.24 -21.03
N GLY A 11 -21.39 10.64 -21.19
CA GLY A 11 -20.26 10.05 -20.47
C GLY A 11 -20.20 10.41 -18.98
N TYR A 12 -21.28 10.97 -18.42
CA TYR A 12 -21.36 11.32 -17.01
C TYR A 12 -21.26 10.06 -16.15
N GLY A 13 -20.32 10.06 -15.20
CA GLY A 13 -20.08 8.90 -14.32
C GLY A 13 -19.17 7.83 -14.89
N LYS A 14 -18.55 8.03 -16.06
CA LYS A 14 -17.38 7.21 -16.44
C LYS A 14 -16.21 7.67 -15.58
N ALA A 15 -15.78 6.81 -14.67
CA ALA A 15 -14.54 7.01 -13.92
C ALA A 15 -13.40 7.26 -14.92
N ASP A 16 -12.57 8.26 -14.65
CA ASP A 16 -11.40 8.51 -15.48
C ASP A 16 -10.48 7.29 -15.35
N PRO A 17 -10.02 6.65 -16.44
CA PRO A 17 -9.03 5.58 -16.35
C PRO A 17 -7.78 5.99 -15.56
N GLN A 18 -7.47 7.29 -15.49
CA GLN A 18 -6.39 7.84 -14.67
C GLN A 18 -6.65 7.72 -13.16
N GLU A 19 -7.91 7.73 -12.70
CA GLU A 19 -8.26 7.45 -11.29
C GLU A 19 -8.02 5.98 -10.92
N GLN A 20 -8.02 5.08 -11.91
CA GLN A 20 -7.74 3.64 -11.72
C GLN A 20 -6.24 3.31 -11.81
N MET A 21 -5.35 4.26 -12.11
CA MET A 21 -3.92 3.96 -12.28
C MET A 21 -3.15 3.75 -10.96
N ILE A 22 -3.80 3.89 -9.80
CA ILE A 22 -3.23 3.53 -8.48
C ILE A 22 -3.68 2.11 -8.07
N ASP A 23 -3.78 1.18 -9.02
CA ASP A 23 -4.18 -0.22 -8.75
C ASP A 23 -2.97 -1.13 -8.43
N HIS A 24 -1.78 -0.55 -8.28
CA HIS A 24 -0.63 -1.19 -7.65
C HIS A 24 -0.20 -0.32 -6.48
N PRO A 25 -0.79 -0.52 -5.29
CA PRO A 25 -0.19 0.01 -4.08
C PRO A 25 1.27 -0.42 -4.02
N VAL A 26 2.15 0.51 -3.65
CA VAL A 26 3.54 0.14 -3.35
C VAL A 26 3.48 -0.69 -2.07
N GLU A 27 3.99 -1.91 -2.08
CA GLU A 27 3.96 -2.79 -0.91
C GLU A 27 5.35 -2.89 -0.27
N ASP A 28 5.39 -3.13 1.04
CA ASP A 28 6.58 -3.50 1.76
C ASP A 28 6.99 -4.96 1.46
N VAL A 29 8.17 -5.38 1.90
CA VAL A 29 8.69 -6.74 1.70
C VAL A 29 7.82 -7.83 2.33
N LEU A 30 6.91 -7.47 3.23
CA LEU A 30 5.95 -8.37 3.87
C LEU A 30 4.57 -8.35 3.19
N GLY A 31 4.40 -7.59 2.10
CA GLY A 31 3.15 -7.49 1.34
C GLY A 31 2.14 -6.50 1.93
N ASN A 32 2.57 -5.58 2.80
CA ASN A 32 1.70 -4.55 3.35
C ASN A 32 1.75 -3.29 2.49
N GLU A 33 0.60 -2.72 2.20
CA GLU A 33 0.49 -1.48 1.45
C GLU A 33 1.19 -0.31 2.17
N ILE A 34 2.01 0.42 1.42
CA ILE A 34 2.70 1.64 1.84
C ILE A 34 1.88 2.83 1.38
N LEU A 35 1.45 3.65 2.33
CA LEU A 35 0.68 4.86 2.09
C LEU A 35 1.55 6.13 2.18
N PRO A 36 1.15 7.22 1.52
CA PRO A 36 1.83 8.50 1.67
C PRO A 36 1.81 8.99 3.13
N GLY A 37 3.00 9.15 3.71
CA GLY A 37 3.17 9.60 5.10
C GLY A 37 3.64 8.50 6.06
N ASP A 38 3.69 7.24 5.61
CA ASP A 38 4.19 6.14 6.41
C ASP A 38 5.70 6.24 6.64
N GLU A 39 6.15 5.76 7.80
CA GLU A 39 7.57 5.66 8.14
C GLU A 39 8.15 4.35 7.61
N LEU A 40 9.18 4.45 6.78
CA LEU A 40 9.83 3.33 6.10
C LEU A 40 11.27 3.15 6.55
N LEU A 41 11.70 1.90 6.61
CA LEU A 41 13.09 1.50 6.78
C LEU A 41 13.55 0.83 5.48
N ILE A 42 14.73 1.21 4.99
CA ILE A 42 15.32 0.66 3.77
C ILE A 42 16.57 -0.12 4.17
N ALA A 43 16.58 -1.41 3.86
CA ALA A 43 17.70 -2.29 4.11
C ALA A 43 18.83 -2.05 3.08
N PRO A 44 20.09 -2.43 3.38
CA PRO A 44 21.23 -2.19 2.49
C PRO A 44 21.14 -2.91 1.12
N ASP A 45 20.36 -3.98 1.03
CA ASP A 45 20.03 -4.72 -0.19
C ASP A 45 18.91 -4.08 -1.01
N GLY A 46 18.25 -3.05 -0.47
CA GLY A 46 17.16 -2.31 -1.12
C GLY A 46 15.77 -2.75 -0.70
N GLU A 47 15.61 -3.70 0.22
CA GLU A 47 14.29 -4.08 0.73
C GLU A 47 13.68 -2.94 1.55
N VAL A 48 12.36 -2.74 1.38
CA VAL A 48 11.60 -1.70 2.09
C VAL A 48 10.67 -2.37 3.08
N VAL A 49 10.71 -1.92 4.33
CA VAL A 49 9.83 -2.41 5.39
C VAL A 49 9.16 -1.25 6.10
N LEU A 50 7.87 -1.37 6.38
CA LEU A 50 7.17 -0.42 7.24
C LEU A 50 7.77 -0.48 8.66
N LYS A 51 7.97 0.68 9.29
CA LYS A 51 8.55 0.77 10.64
C LYS A 51 7.81 -0.10 11.65
N ASP A 52 6.49 -0.15 11.57
CA ASP A 52 5.66 -0.91 12.51
C ASP A 52 5.82 -2.43 12.34
N ASN A 53 6.25 -2.88 11.16
CA ASN A 53 6.43 -4.29 10.82
C ASN A 53 7.88 -4.77 10.98
N ILE A 54 8.78 -3.94 11.52
CA ILE A 54 10.21 -4.26 11.60
C ILE A 54 10.51 -5.52 12.42
N LEU A 55 9.74 -5.77 13.48
CA LEU A 55 9.91 -6.96 14.32
C LEU A 55 9.60 -8.23 13.53
N ASP A 56 8.52 -8.22 12.77
CA ASP A 56 8.10 -9.37 11.96
C ASP A 56 9.11 -9.62 10.83
N TYR A 57 9.63 -8.55 10.21
CA TYR A 57 10.73 -8.63 9.25
C TYR A 57 12.00 -9.25 9.86
N MET A 58 12.42 -8.79 11.04
CA MET A 58 13.59 -9.34 11.73
C MET A 58 13.44 -10.84 12.03
N ILE A 59 12.24 -11.29 12.42
CA ILE A 59 11.99 -12.69 12.75
C ILE A 59 11.90 -13.55 11.49
N THR A 60 11.09 -13.12 10.51
CA THR A 60 10.76 -13.93 9.33
C THR A 60 11.84 -13.93 8.27
N GLN A 61 12.46 -12.78 7.97
CA GLN A 61 13.46 -12.64 6.91
C GLN A 61 14.88 -12.79 7.44
N LEU A 62 15.18 -12.22 8.61
CA LEU A 62 16.53 -12.23 9.17
C LEU A 62 16.79 -13.37 10.18
N GLY A 63 15.75 -14.13 10.56
CA GLY A 63 15.86 -15.29 11.43
C GLY A 63 16.12 -14.97 12.91
N PHE A 64 15.79 -13.76 13.36
CA PHE A 64 15.90 -13.41 14.78
C PHE A 64 14.86 -14.17 15.61
N GLU A 65 15.24 -14.54 16.82
CA GLU A 65 14.33 -15.15 17.78
C GLU A 65 13.90 -14.10 18.81
N LYS A 66 12.58 -13.88 18.95
CA LYS A 66 12.04 -13.01 20.00
C LYS A 66 12.14 -13.73 21.34
N LYS A 67 12.94 -13.18 22.26
CA LYS A 67 13.03 -13.65 23.66
C LYS A 67 12.69 -12.54 24.63
N THR A 68 11.99 -12.89 25.69
CA THR A 68 11.77 -12.02 26.84
C THR A 68 12.85 -12.31 27.86
N ALA A 69 13.52 -11.28 28.39
CA ALA A 69 14.48 -11.49 29.47
C ALA A 69 13.74 -12.00 30.72
N GLY A 70 14.05 -13.23 31.15
CA GLY A 70 13.47 -13.85 32.34
C GLY A 70 12.48 -15.00 32.08
N GLU A 71 12.25 -15.39 30.82
CA GLU A 71 11.64 -16.68 30.44
C GLU A 71 12.70 -17.73 30.06
#